data_AF-A0A645HH35-F1
#
_entry.id   AF-A0A645HH35-F1
#
_cell.length_a   1.000
_cell.length_b   1.000
_cell.length_c   1.000
_cell.angle_alpha   90.00
_cell.angle_beta   90.00
_cell.angle_gamma   90.00
#
_symmetry.space_group_name_H-M   'P 1'
#
loop_
_entity.id
_entity.type
_entity.pdbx_description
1 polymer ?
#
loop_
_entity_poly.entity_id
_entity_poly.type
_entity_poly.pdbx_seq_one_letter_code
_entity_poly.pdbx_strand_id
1 'polypeptide(L)'
;MSEPACCPPEHLALPSAGYRVIGSALRAYSDRFSVLLGEHYETGLADAVPLARDVLTLARAAFDRGEVVPAELAAPMYVRDKVALTTAERLARGGRA
;
A
#
# COMPACT_ATOMS: atom_id res chain seq x y z
N MET A 1 8.39 -4.14 10.81
CA MET A 1 7.34 -3.91 9.80
C MET A 1 7.73 -2.65 9.04
N SER A 2 7.58 -2.63 7.71
CA SER A 2 7.81 -1.42 6.92
C SER A 2 6.65 -0.43 7.10
N GLU A 3 6.92 0.86 6.98
CA GLU A 3 5.86 1.87 6.95
C GLU A 3 5.02 1.78 5.66
N PRO A 4 3.73 2.15 5.68
CA PRO A 4 2.91 2.24 4.48
C PRO A 4 3.47 3.27 3.49
N ALA A 5 3.65 2.88 2.23
CA ALA A 5 4.19 3.76 1.19
C ALA A 5 3.47 3.58 -0.15
N CYS A 6 3.44 4.64 -0.95
CA CYS A 6 2.98 4.61 -2.34
C CYS A 6 4.20 4.68 -3.28
N CYS A 7 4.65 3.54 -3.80
CA CYS A 7 5.79 3.46 -4.70
C CYS A 7 5.47 2.63 -5.98
N PRO A 8 6.27 2.80 -7.05
CA PRO A 8 6.30 1.87 -8.17
C PRO A 8 6.64 0.44 -7.71
N PRO A 9 6.15 -0.61 -8.41
CA PRO A 9 6.43 -2.00 -8.05
C PRO A 9 7.92 -2.28 -7.84
N GLU A 10 8.79 -1.78 -8.71
CA GLU A 10 10.25 -1.97 -8.63
C GLU A 10 10.91 -1.45 -7.35
N HIS A 11 10.22 -0.61 -6.57
CA HIS A 11 10.71 -0.08 -5.30
C HIS A 11 10.09 -0.76 -4.07
N LEU A 12 9.34 -1.85 -4.25
CA LEU A 12 8.80 -2.61 -3.12
C LEU A 12 9.93 -3.30 -2.35
N ALA A 13 9.98 -3.04 -1.04
CA ALA A 13 10.83 -3.80 -0.13
C ALA A 13 10.15 -5.13 0.20
N LEU A 14 10.68 -6.23 -0.32
CA LEU A 14 10.11 -7.57 -0.13
C LEU A 14 10.74 -8.30 1.06
N PRO A 15 9.96 -9.07 1.85
CA PRO A 15 10.50 -9.90 2.92
C PRO A 15 11.48 -10.96 2.40
N SER A 16 12.48 -11.31 3.22
CA SER A 16 13.43 -12.40 2.93
C SER A 16 12.93 -13.80 3.35
N ALA A 17 11.71 -13.88 3.89
CA ALA A 17 11.04 -15.12 4.29
C ALA A 17 9.73 -15.29 3.51
N GLY A 18 9.12 -16.48 3.56
CA GLY A 18 7.85 -16.78 2.88
C GLY A 18 6.78 -15.72 3.14
N TYR A 19 6.20 -15.19 2.07
CA TYR A 19 5.20 -14.13 2.16
C TYR A 19 4.11 -14.28 1.09
N ARG A 20 2.99 -13.59 1.34
CA ARG A 20 1.82 -13.54 0.45
C ARG A 20 1.50 -12.11 0.08
N VAL A 21 0.91 -11.94 -1.10
CA VAL A 21 0.52 -10.63 -1.62
C VAL A 21 -0.99 -10.57 -1.79
N ILE A 22 -1.60 -9.44 -1.43
CA ILE A 22 -3.04 -9.24 -1.54
C ILE A 22 -3.33 -7.90 -2.20
N GLY A 23 -4.33 -7.86 -3.08
CA GLY A 23 -4.84 -6.65 -3.69
C GLY A 23 -4.64 -6.54 -5.20
N SER A 24 -5.33 -5.56 -5.78
CA SER A 24 -5.49 -5.39 -7.22
C SER A 24 -4.21 -5.06 -7.99
N ALA A 25 -3.14 -4.66 -7.29
CA ALA A 25 -1.84 -4.40 -7.90
C ALA A 25 -1.31 -5.63 -8.65
N LEU A 26 -1.57 -6.85 -8.14
CA LEU A 26 -1.20 -8.11 -8.80
C LEU A 26 -1.76 -8.22 -10.22
N ARG A 27 -2.97 -7.69 -10.45
CA ARG A 27 -3.58 -7.62 -11.79
C ARG A 27 -3.07 -6.42 -12.57
N ALA A 28 -2.99 -5.25 -11.94
CA ALA A 28 -2.62 -4.01 -12.63
C ALA A 28 -1.17 -3.99 -13.14
N TYR A 29 -0.28 -4.73 -12.46
CA TYR A 29 1.15 -4.80 -12.76
C TYR A 29 1.62 -6.25 -12.93
N SER A 30 0.79 -7.12 -13.51
CA SER A 30 1.07 -8.56 -13.66
C SER A 30 2.45 -8.84 -14.25
N ASP A 31 2.82 -8.12 -15.31
CA ASP A 31 4.09 -8.31 -16.01
C ASP A 31 5.28 -7.96 -15.11
N ARG A 32 5.15 -6.91 -14.29
CA ARG A 32 6.19 -6.48 -13.34
C ARG A 32 6.30 -7.45 -12.17
N PHE A 33 5.16 -7.88 -11.61
CA PHE A 33 5.14 -8.78 -10.47
C PHE A 33 5.61 -10.19 -10.79
N SER A 34 5.43 -10.65 -12.03
CA SER A 34 5.94 -11.96 -12.47
C SER A 34 7.46 -12.10 -12.30
N VAL A 35 8.19 -10.98 -12.36
CA VAL A 35 9.64 -10.92 -12.17
C VAL A 35 10.00 -10.54 -10.74
N LEU A 36 9.28 -9.58 -10.16
CA LEU A 36 9.66 -8.92 -8.91
C LEU A 36 9.50 -9.81 -7.67
N LEU A 37 8.43 -10.60 -7.58
CA LEU A 37 8.06 -11.28 -6.33
C LEU A 37 9.04 -12.40 -5.93
N GLY A 38 9.84 -12.89 -6.88
CA GLY A 38 10.96 -13.79 -6.60
C GLY A 38 10.56 -15.11 -5.93
N GLU A 39 11.54 -15.78 -5.32
CA GLU A 39 11.39 -17.16 -4.85
C GLU A 39 10.62 -17.31 -3.53
N HIS A 40 10.56 -16.26 -2.70
CA HIS A 40 9.87 -16.31 -1.39
C HIS A 40 8.38 -16.02 -1.47
N TYR A 41 7.86 -15.73 -2.67
CA TYR A 41 6.44 -15.52 -2.90
C TYR A 41 5.68 -16.85 -2.92
N GLU A 42 4.74 -17.00 -1.99
CA GLU A 42 3.93 -18.22 -1.90
C GLU A 42 2.69 -18.17 -2.79
N THR A 43 1.88 -17.11 -2.63
CA THR A 43 0.59 -17.00 -3.30
C THR A 43 0.04 -15.57 -3.23
N GLY A 44 -0.95 -15.29 -4.08
CA GLY A 44 -1.52 -13.98 -4.28
C GLY A 44 -3.04 -13.99 -4.39
N LEU A 45 -3.68 -12.97 -3.83
CA LEU A 45 -5.14 -12.77 -3.92
C LEU A 45 -5.42 -11.43 -4.62
N ALA A 46 -5.45 -11.46 -5.95
CA ALA A 46 -5.58 -10.25 -6.78
C ALA A 46 -6.96 -9.56 -6.67
N ASP A 47 -8.02 -10.34 -6.41
CA ASP A 47 -9.40 -9.85 -6.33
C ASP A 47 -9.86 -9.53 -4.91
N ALA A 48 -9.01 -9.75 -3.91
CA ALA A 48 -9.36 -9.43 -2.55
C ALA A 48 -9.40 -7.90 -2.36
N VAL A 49 -10.47 -7.46 -1.70
CA VAL A 49 -10.69 -6.07 -1.29
C VAL A 49 -10.83 -6.01 0.22
N PRO A 50 -10.52 -4.87 0.87
CA PRO A 50 -10.76 -4.71 2.30
C PRO A 50 -12.25 -4.83 2.63
N LEU A 51 -12.60 -5.62 3.65
CA LEU A 51 -13.98 -5.81 4.07
C LEU A 51 -14.17 -5.32 5.50
N ALA A 52 -15.35 -4.77 5.79
CA ALA A 52 -15.68 -4.22 7.10
C ALA A 52 -15.50 -5.24 8.24
N ARG A 53 -15.74 -6.54 7.99
CA ARG A 53 -15.52 -7.62 8.97
C ARG A 53 -14.04 -7.80 9.36
N ASP A 54 -13.13 -7.60 8.40
CA ASP A 54 -11.69 -7.75 8.62
C ASP A 54 -11.18 -6.53 9.39
N VAL A 55 -11.68 -5.34 9.03
CA VAL A 55 -11.46 -4.10 9.79
C VAL A 55 -11.97 -4.23 11.23
N LEU A 56 -13.18 -4.77 11.45
CA LEU A 56 -13.74 -4.98 12.78
C LEU A 56 -12.88 -5.92 13.63
N THR A 57 -12.31 -6.96 13.03
CA THR A 57 -11.41 -7.89 13.71
C THR A 57 -10.20 -7.16 14.28
N LEU A 58 -9.57 -6.28 13.49
CA LEU A 58 -8.45 -5.45 13.93
C LEU A 58 -8.90 -4.40 14.97
N ALA A 59 -10.04 -3.76 14.74
CA ALA A 59 -10.58 -2.72 15.61
C ALA A 59 -10.91 -3.23 17.02
N ARG A 60 -11.41 -4.47 17.16
CA ARG A 60 -11.64 -5.09 18.47
C ARG A 60 -10.35 -5.21 19.28
N ALA A 61 -9.29 -5.73 18.66
CA ALA A 61 -7.99 -5.84 19.33
C ALA A 61 -7.41 -4.47 19.71
N ALA A 62 -7.59 -3.45 18.88
CA ALA A 62 -7.17 -2.08 19.18
C ALA A 62 -7.99 -1.45 20.33
N PHE A 63 -9.30 -1.69 20.34
CA PHE A 63 -10.20 -1.25 21.41
C PHE A 63 -9.81 -1.85 22.76
N ASP A 64 -9.54 -3.15 22.80
CA ASP A 64 -9.11 -3.86 24.03
C ASP A 64 -7.76 -3.33 24.55
N ARG A 65 -6.90 -2.78 23.68
CA ARG A 65 -5.65 -2.09 24.05
C ARG A 65 -5.83 -0.62 24.41
N GLY A 66 -7.04 -0.07 24.33
CA GLY A 66 -7.33 1.33 24.63
C GLY A 66 -6.86 2.32 23.56
N GLU A 67 -6.64 1.88 22.32
CA GLU A 67 -6.15 2.71 21.19
C GLU A 67 -7.26 3.55 20.52
N VAL A 68 -8.34 3.86 21.25
CA VAL A 68 -9.45 4.66 20.74
C VAL A 68 -9.09 6.15 20.75
N VAL A 69 -9.56 6.87 19.73
CA VAL A 69 -9.37 8.32 19.62
C VAL A 69 -10.71 9.04 19.60
N PRO A 70 -10.80 10.29 20.09
CA PRO A 70 -11.92 11.17 19.86
C PRO A 70 -12.25 11.27 18.36
N ALA A 71 -13.54 11.39 18.03
CA ALA A 71 -14.00 11.36 16.65
C ALA A 71 -13.38 12.49 15.80
N GLU A 72 -13.15 13.65 16.41
CA GLU A 72 -12.51 14.82 15.79
C GLU A 72 -11.04 14.61 15.42
N LEU A 73 -10.38 13.59 15.98
CA LEU A 73 -9.00 13.22 15.65
C LEU A 73 -8.91 12.12 14.58
N ALA A 74 -10.03 11.55 14.13
CA ALA A 74 -10.04 10.55 13.08
C ALA A 74 -9.67 11.19 11.73
N ALA A 75 -8.41 11.03 11.31
CA ALA A 75 -7.87 11.59 10.08
C ALA A 75 -7.39 10.49 9.10
N PRO A 76 -7.48 10.70 7.78
CA PRO A 76 -6.89 9.81 6.79
C PRO A 76 -5.37 9.72 6.90
N MET A 77 -4.80 8.55 6.64
CA MET A 77 -3.36 8.38 6.45
C MET A 77 -2.98 8.72 5.01
N TYR A 78 -2.18 9.77 4.84
CA TYR A 78 -1.61 10.15 3.55
C TYR A 78 -0.31 9.38 3.32
N VAL A 79 -0.33 8.42 2.38
CA VAL A 79 0.83 7.54 2.08
C VAL A 79 1.66 7.98 0.87
N ARG A 80 1.33 9.13 0.27
CA ARG A 80 2.04 9.67 -0.90
C ARG A 80 2.70 10.99 -0.54
N ASP A 81 4.03 10.98 -0.52
CA ASP A 81 4.84 12.12 -0.09
C ASP A 81 4.66 13.35 -0.99
N LYS A 82 4.62 13.14 -2.32
CA LYS A 82 4.55 14.23 -3.31
C LYS A 82 3.41 14.04 -4.31
N VAL A 83 2.32 14.76 -4.04
CA VAL A 83 1.11 14.78 -4.88
C VAL A 83 1.10 15.91 -5.89
N ALA A 84 1.79 17.01 -5.60
CA ALA A 84 1.91 18.17 -6.49
C ALA A 84 3.35 18.32 -6.99
N LEU A 85 3.49 18.41 -8.30
CA LEU A 85 4.75 18.82 -8.93
C LEU A 85 4.75 20.34 -9.08
N THR A 86 5.91 20.94 -8.79
CA THR A 86 6.17 22.34 -9.14
C THR A 86 6.11 22.51 -10.67
N THR A 87 5.94 23.74 -11.16
CA THR A 87 5.97 24.02 -12.60
C THR A 87 7.29 23.56 -13.23
N ALA A 88 8.42 23.79 -12.55
CA ALA A 88 9.73 23.34 -12.99
C ALA A 88 9.80 21.81 -13.12
N GLU A 89 9.23 21.07 -12.16
CA GLU A 89 9.19 19.60 -12.19
C GLU A 89 8.27 19.05 -13.27
N ARG A 90 7.16 19.73 -13.56
CA ARG A 90 6.29 19.36 -14.69
C ARG A 90 7.00 19.56 -16.03
N LEU A 91 7.62 20.72 -16.22
CA LEU A 91 8.39 21.04 -17.43
C LEU A 91 9.55 20.05 -17.63
N ALA A 92 10.28 19.70 -16.57
CA ALA A 92 11.37 18.71 -16.61
C ALA A 92 10.90 17.30 -16.98
N ARG A 93 9.62 16.97 -16.74
CA ARG A 93 8.99 15.68 -17.14
C ARG A 93 8.27 15.76 -18.49
N GLY A 94 8.41 16.85 -19.24
CA GLY A 94 7.80 17.04 -20.55
C GLY A 94 6.32 17.46 -20.51
N GLY A 95 5.81 17.89 -19.35
CA GLY A 95 4.47 18.46 -19.22
C GLY A 95 4.40 19.86 -19.82
N ARG A 96 3.24 20.22 -20.40
CA ARG A 96 2.95 21.60 -20.79
C ARG A 96 2.58 22.43 -19.56
N ALA A 97 3.01 23.70 -19.56
CA ALA A 97 2.68 24.67 -18.52
C ALA A 97 1.18 24.94 -18.46
#